data_AF-A0A524M3M7-F1
#
_entry.id   AF-A0A524M3M7-F1
#
_cell.length_a   1.000
_cell.length_b   1.000
_cell.length_c   1.000
_cell.angle_alpha   90.00
_cell.angle_beta   90.00
_cell.angle_gamma   90.00
#
_symmetry.space_group_name_H-M   'P 1'
#
loop_
_entity.id
_entity.type
_entity.pdbx_description
1 polymer ?
#
loop_
_entity_poly.entity_id
_entity_poly.type
_entity_poly.pdbx_seq_one_letter_code
_entity_poly.pdbx_strand_id
1 'polypeptide(L)'
;LVEATINETEDVIMTELYPSQLEWFFQLSRDAIFMETSLTANMKVLRRLKRYHIVGRLILDVDRLEELEVDLQQQVELSAIYRELISNAMSAYDSMVSHNLNKVIKTLTSVSLLVSVPTLIASIYGMNVGLPLENDPLAFVLIMITSLFITLPLLLFLRTKGLV
;
A
#
# COMPACT_ATOMS: atom_id res chain seq x y z
N LEU A 1 3.74 11.29 -21.96
CA LEU A 1 4.56 10.08 -22.23
C LEU A 1 5.12 9.53 -20.93
N VAL A 2 6.06 10.22 -20.27
CA VAL A 2 6.61 9.78 -18.96
C VAL A 2 5.52 9.50 -17.92
N GLU A 3 4.57 10.40 -17.73
CA GLU A 3 3.48 10.25 -16.76
C GLU A 3 2.50 9.11 -17.09
N ALA A 4 2.26 8.88 -18.39
CA ALA A 4 1.43 7.75 -18.84
C ALA A 4 2.15 6.41 -18.62
N THR A 5 3.46 6.36 -18.88
CA THR A 5 4.29 5.19 -18.61
C THR A 5 4.42 4.91 -17.12
N ILE A 6 4.51 5.95 -16.28
CA ILE A 6 4.49 5.83 -14.82
C ILE A 6 3.16 5.21 -14.36
N ASN A 7 2.02 5.75 -14.81
CA ASN A 7 0.70 5.25 -14.44
C ASN A 7 0.44 3.82 -14.92
N GLU A 8 0.91 3.46 -16.12
CA GLU A 8 0.80 2.10 -16.65
C GLU A 8 1.66 1.11 -15.86
N THR A 9 2.88 1.51 -15.50
CA THR A 9 3.76 0.70 -14.64
C THR A 9 3.18 0.58 -13.24
N GLU A 10 2.56 1.65 -12.72
CA GLU A 10 1.88 1.68 -11.44
C GLU A 10 0.69 0.72 -11.43
N ASP A 11 -0.20 0.76 -12.43
CA ASP A 11 -1.37 -0.14 -12.49
C ASP A 11 -0.95 -1.63 -12.59
N VAL A 12 0.15 -1.94 -13.29
CA VAL A 12 0.72 -3.31 -13.34
C VAL A 12 1.23 -3.74 -11.97
N ILE A 13 2.00 -2.87 -11.28
CA ILE A 13 2.47 -3.13 -9.92
C ILE A 13 1.27 -3.27 -8.96
N MET A 14 0.23 -2.45 -9.10
CA MET A 14 -0.95 -2.48 -8.23
C MET A 14 -1.76 -3.78 -8.30
N THR A 15 -1.66 -4.54 -9.40
CA THR A 15 -2.52 -5.71 -9.66
C THR A 15 -1.86 -7.05 -9.28
N GLU A 16 -0.53 -7.10 -9.11
CA GLU A 16 0.21 -8.35 -8.82
C GLU A 16 0.64 -8.54 -7.36
N LEU A 17 0.60 -7.51 -6.50
CA LEU A 17 1.06 -7.64 -5.11
C LEU A 17 -0.04 -8.10 -4.15
N TYR A 18 -0.23 -9.42 -4.01
CA TYR A 18 -1.29 -9.98 -3.14
C TYR A 18 -0.80 -10.68 -1.86
N PRO A 19 0.28 -11.50 -1.81
CA PRO A 19 0.91 -11.83 -0.51
C PRO A 19 2.43 -12.11 -0.49
N SER A 20 3.02 -12.60 -1.58
CA SER A 20 4.41 -13.12 -1.61
C SER A 20 5.48 -12.02 -1.45
N GLN A 21 5.15 -10.80 -1.83
CA GLN A 21 6.07 -9.66 -1.76
C GLN A 21 6.21 -9.12 -0.33
N LEU A 22 5.16 -9.23 0.50
CA LEU A 22 5.24 -8.84 1.92
C LEU A 22 6.18 -9.77 2.69
N GLU A 23 6.11 -11.07 2.41
CA GLU A 23 7.05 -12.05 2.96
C GLU A 23 8.50 -11.72 2.56
N TRP A 24 8.72 -11.33 1.30
CA TRP A 24 10.03 -10.86 0.83
C TRP A 24 10.53 -9.61 1.56
N PHE A 25 9.67 -8.60 1.78
CA PHE A 25 10.04 -7.42 2.58
C PHE A 25 10.38 -7.78 4.04
N PHE A 26 9.63 -8.69 4.65
CA PHE A 26 9.93 -9.16 6.00
C PHE A 26 11.25 -9.95 6.06
N GLN A 27 11.54 -10.75 5.04
CA GLN A 27 12.81 -11.47 4.94
C GLN A 27 13.98 -10.50 4.78
N LEU A 28 13.85 -9.53 3.87
CA LEU A 28 14.88 -8.51 3.62
C LEU A 28 15.14 -7.65 4.88
N SER A 29 14.09 -7.26 5.59
CA SER A 29 14.20 -6.53 6.87
C SER A 29 14.95 -7.35 7.92
N ARG A 30 14.63 -8.65 8.04
CA ARG A 30 15.30 -9.56 8.97
C ARG A 30 16.79 -9.73 8.63
N ASP A 31 17.10 -9.90 7.35
CA ASP A 31 18.47 -10.04 6.88
C ASP A 31 19.27 -8.74 7.11
N ALA A 32 18.67 -7.58 6.89
CA ALA A 32 19.28 -6.28 7.19
C ALA A 32 19.57 -6.09 8.69
N ILE A 33 18.64 -6.46 9.57
CA ILE A 33 18.83 -6.43 11.03
C ILE A 33 19.96 -7.38 11.45
N PHE A 34 20.01 -8.58 10.87
CA PHE A 34 21.07 -9.54 11.14
C PHE A 34 22.44 -9.02 10.68
N MET A 35 22.50 -8.38 9.52
CA MET A 35 23.73 -7.80 8.97
C MET A 35 24.24 -6.65 9.83
N GLU A 36 23.38 -5.72 10.22
CA GLU A 36 23.73 -4.62 11.14
C GLU A 36 24.26 -5.15 12.48
N THR A 37 23.58 -6.15 13.05
CA THR A 37 23.97 -6.79 14.32
C THR A 37 25.34 -7.45 14.19
N SER A 38 25.58 -8.17 13.08
CA SER A 38 26.84 -8.88 12.82
C SER A 38 28.00 -7.91 12.57
N LEU A 39 27.78 -6.84 11.79
CA LEU A 39 28.78 -5.79 11.56
C LEU A 39 29.14 -5.07 12.86
N THR A 40 28.14 -4.78 13.70
CA THR A 40 28.35 -4.18 15.03
C THR A 40 29.14 -5.10 15.97
N ALA A 41 28.88 -6.42 15.92
CA ALA A 41 29.65 -7.40 16.68
C ALA A 41 31.10 -7.47 16.18
N ASN A 42 31.32 -7.50 14.87
CA ASN A 42 32.65 -7.51 14.25
C ASN A 42 33.45 -6.24 14.61
N MET A 43 32.80 -5.08 14.59
CA MET A 43 33.39 -3.81 15.04
C MET A 43 33.89 -3.89 16.50
N LYS A 44 33.08 -4.48 17.40
CA LYS A 44 33.48 -4.68 18.81
C LYS A 44 34.69 -5.61 18.94
N VAL A 45 34.76 -6.67 18.13
CA VAL A 45 35.90 -7.60 18.11
C VAL A 45 37.14 -6.90 17.60
N LEU A 46 37.05 -6.15 16.50
CA LEU A 46 38.17 -5.39 15.93
C LEU A 46 38.73 -4.39 16.94
N ARG A 47 37.87 -3.62 17.59
CA ARG A 47 38.26 -2.65 18.65
C ARG A 47 38.89 -3.32 19.88
N ARG A 48 38.53 -4.57 20.18
CA ARG A 48 39.20 -5.37 21.23
C ARG A 48 40.57 -5.84 20.76
N LEU A 49 40.68 -6.32 19.53
CA LEU A 49 41.94 -6.80 18.93
C LEU A 49 43.01 -5.69 18.90
N LYS A 50 42.63 -4.46 18.50
CA LYS A 50 43.51 -3.27 18.55
C LYS A 50 44.02 -2.94 19.95
N ARG A 51 43.23 -3.25 21.00
CA ARG A 51 43.57 -2.95 22.40
C ARG A 51 44.62 -3.91 22.97
N TYR A 52 44.62 -5.17 22.55
CA TYR A 52 45.62 -6.15 22.97
C TYR A 52 46.88 -6.05 22.08
N HIS A 53 47.80 -5.18 22.50
CA HIS A 53 49.05 -4.79 21.82
C HIS A 53 49.95 -5.93 21.30
N ILE A 54 49.78 -7.17 21.78
CA ILE A 54 50.67 -8.32 21.48
C ILE A 54 50.17 -9.18 20.30
N VAL A 55 48.85 -9.21 20.04
CA VAL A 55 48.26 -10.08 18.99
C VAL A 55 47.99 -9.31 17.70
N GLY A 56 47.61 -8.02 17.79
CA GLY A 56 47.34 -7.18 16.61
C GLY A 56 48.58 -6.98 15.74
N ARG A 57 49.70 -6.51 16.32
CA ARG A 57 50.95 -6.24 15.58
C ARG A 57 51.64 -7.47 14.99
N LEU A 58 51.34 -8.67 15.50
CA LEU A 58 51.98 -9.92 15.06
C LEU A 58 51.26 -10.56 13.86
N ILE A 59 49.99 -10.21 13.62
CA ILE A 59 49.14 -10.86 12.60
C ILE A 59 48.76 -9.90 11.47
N LEU A 60 48.57 -8.60 11.76
CA LEU A 60 48.15 -7.58 10.80
C LEU A 60 48.89 -6.26 11.05
N ASP A 61 49.25 -5.56 9.98
CA ASP A 61 49.84 -4.21 10.07
C ASP A 61 48.84 -3.23 10.74
N VAL A 62 49.33 -2.32 11.58
CA VAL A 62 48.47 -1.41 12.37
C VAL A 62 47.62 -0.54 11.45
N ASP A 63 48.20 -0.09 10.33
CA ASP A 63 47.53 0.73 9.32
C ASP A 63 46.36 -0.03 8.66
N ARG A 64 46.49 -1.35 8.47
CA ARG A 64 45.43 -2.20 7.91
C ARG A 64 44.27 -2.41 8.87
N LEU A 65 44.54 -2.44 10.18
CA LEU A 65 43.50 -2.54 11.20
C LEU A 65 42.72 -1.22 11.35
N GLU A 66 43.35 -0.08 11.10
CA GLU A 66 42.69 1.22 11.04
C GLU A 66 41.82 1.36 9.79
N GLU A 67 42.32 0.99 8.62
CA GLU A 67 41.56 0.94 7.37
C GLU A 67 40.30 0.05 7.52
N LEU A 68 40.47 -1.15 8.07
CA LEU A 68 39.35 -2.07 8.31
C LEU A 68 38.31 -1.52 9.32
N GLU A 69 38.75 -0.72 10.29
CA GLU A 69 37.83 -0.09 11.25
C GLU A 69 36.98 0.99 10.56
N VAL A 70 37.59 1.79 9.69
CA VAL A 70 36.87 2.78 8.88
C VAL A 70 35.86 2.09 7.96
N ASP A 71 36.28 1.04 7.25
CA ASP A 71 35.41 0.29 6.34
C ASP A 71 34.23 -0.36 7.08
N LEU A 72 34.47 -1.02 8.22
CA LEU A 72 33.38 -1.61 9.01
C LEU A 72 32.42 -0.56 9.55
N GLN A 73 32.92 0.63 9.92
CA GLN A 73 32.07 1.72 10.42
C GLN A 73 31.15 2.22 9.30
N GLN A 74 31.70 2.39 8.09
CA GLN A 74 30.92 2.74 6.91
C GLN A 74 29.87 1.68 6.59
N GLN A 75 30.21 0.39 6.69
CA GLN A 75 29.25 -0.69 6.42
C GLN A 75 28.10 -0.72 7.44
N VAL A 76 28.37 -0.42 8.72
CA VAL A 76 27.31 -0.29 9.74
C VAL A 76 26.36 0.86 9.38
N GLU A 77 26.90 2.00 8.96
CA GLU A 77 26.11 3.17 8.55
C GLU A 77 25.25 2.88 7.32
N LEU A 78 25.82 2.22 6.29
CA LEU A 78 25.09 1.79 5.11
C LEU A 78 23.98 0.79 5.44
N SER A 79 24.26 -0.17 6.34
CA SER A 79 23.25 -1.13 6.80
C SER A 79 22.06 -0.46 7.47
N ALA A 80 22.30 0.61 8.25
CA ALA A 80 21.23 1.38 8.88
C ALA A 80 20.39 2.14 7.83
N ILE A 81 21.04 2.75 6.82
CA ILE A 81 20.35 3.42 5.70
C ILE A 81 19.48 2.43 4.92
N TYR A 82 19.98 1.22 4.63
CA TYR A 82 19.19 0.20 3.93
C TYR A 82 17.99 -0.27 4.75
N ARG A 83 18.13 -0.42 6.07
CA ARG A 83 17.00 -0.74 6.95
C ARG A 83 15.92 0.34 6.89
N GLU A 84 16.31 1.61 6.89
CA GLU A 84 15.37 2.73 6.73
C GLU A 84 14.69 2.72 5.37
N LEU A 85 15.44 2.47 4.29
CA LEU A 85 14.87 2.38 2.93
C LEU A 85 13.84 1.25 2.81
N ILE A 86 14.11 0.08 3.40
CA ILE A 86 13.18 -1.06 3.44
C ILE A 86 11.90 -0.68 4.20
N SER A 87 12.03 0.01 5.34
CA SER A 87 10.88 0.49 6.13
C SER A 87 10.03 1.49 5.35
N ASN A 88 10.67 2.41 4.63
CA ASN A 88 9.98 3.40 3.79
C ASN A 88 9.26 2.73 2.61
N ALA A 89 9.90 1.73 1.99
CA ALA A 89 9.29 0.94 0.92
C ALA A 89 8.07 0.15 1.41
N MET A 90 8.13 -0.45 2.60
CA MET A 90 6.99 -1.14 3.22
C MET A 90 5.84 -0.17 3.53
N SER A 91 6.14 1.03 4.02
CA SER A 91 5.12 2.06 4.28
C SER A 91 4.46 2.57 2.98
N ALA A 92 5.24 2.71 1.90
CA ALA A 92 4.71 3.01 0.58
C ALA A 92 3.83 1.87 0.05
N TYR A 93 4.25 0.62 0.23
CA TYR A 93 3.46 -0.56 -0.12
C TYR A 93 2.11 -0.58 0.60
N ASP A 94 2.07 -0.35 1.93
CA ASP A 94 0.83 -0.30 2.70
C ASP A 94 -0.11 0.83 2.21
N SER A 95 0.48 1.97 1.80
CA SER A 95 -0.26 3.09 1.24
C SER A 95 -0.87 2.74 -0.12
N MET A 96 -0.14 2.01 -0.98
CA MET A 96 -0.62 1.50 -2.26
C MET A 96 -1.76 0.50 -2.08
N VAL A 97 -1.62 -0.45 -1.14
CA VAL A 97 -2.67 -1.41 -0.79
C VAL A 97 -3.94 -0.68 -0.31
N SER A 98 -3.78 0.29 0.58
CA SER A 98 -4.90 1.11 1.08
C SER A 98 -5.58 1.90 -0.04
N HIS A 99 -4.81 2.44 -0.98
CA HIS A 99 -5.33 3.12 -2.15
C HIS A 99 -6.15 2.17 -3.05
N ASN A 100 -5.62 0.97 -3.32
CA ASN A 100 -6.33 -0.05 -4.10
C ASN A 100 -7.60 -0.52 -3.40
N LEU A 101 -7.55 -0.75 -2.09
CA LEU A 101 -8.72 -1.11 -1.31
C LEU A 101 -9.79 -0.01 -1.40
N ASN A 102 -9.39 1.26 -1.25
CA ASN A 102 -10.30 2.39 -1.43
C ASN A 102 -10.90 2.45 -2.84
N LYS A 103 -10.10 2.17 -3.90
CA LYS A 103 -10.58 2.08 -5.28
C LYS A 103 -11.64 0.98 -5.43
N VAL A 104 -11.39 -0.21 -4.89
CA VAL A 104 -12.33 -1.34 -4.92
C VAL A 104 -13.62 -1.00 -4.14
N ILE A 105 -13.52 -0.48 -2.92
CA ILE A 105 -14.69 -0.11 -2.10
C ILE A 105 -15.53 0.97 -2.81
N LYS A 106 -14.90 1.98 -3.43
CA LYS A 106 -15.59 3.00 -4.22
C LYS A 106 -16.33 2.40 -5.42
N THR A 107 -15.71 1.47 -6.15
CA THR A 107 -16.38 0.78 -7.26
C THR A 107 -17.56 -0.07 -6.79
N LEU A 108 -17.41 -0.82 -5.71
CA LEU A 108 -18.49 -1.61 -5.12
C LEU A 108 -19.63 -0.72 -4.63
N THR A 109 -19.31 0.41 -3.99
CA THR A 109 -20.29 1.39 -3.52
C THR A 109 -21.04 2.02 -4.69
N SER A 110 -20.35 2.39 -5.78
CA SER A 110 -20.98 2.89 -7.02
C SER A 110 -22.04 1.93 -7.53
N VAL A 111 -21.68 0.64 -7.68
CA VAL A 111 -22.58 -0.40 -8.19
C VAL A 111 -23.73 -0.63 -7.22
N SER A 112 -23.45 -0.71 -5.92
CA SER A 112 -24.48 -0.90 -4.90
C SER A 112 -25.50 0.23 -4.90
N LEU A 113 -25.06 1.49 -5.07
CA LEU A 113 -25.94 2.66 -5.05
C LEU A 113 -26.79 2.77 -6.31
N LEU A 114 -26.23 2.35 -7.45
CA LEU A 114 -26.94 2.23 -8.72
C LEU A 114 -28.09 1.21 -8.65
N VAL A 115 -27.94 0.15 -7.86
CA VAL A 115 -28.97 -0.89 -7.67
C VAL A 115 -29.94 -0.55 -6.53
N SER A 116 -29.46 -0.03 -5.40
CA SER A 116 -30.26 0.11 -4.18
C SER A 116 -31.35 1.17 -4.29
N VAL A 117 -31.09 2.32 -4.93
CA VAL A 117 -32.08 3.41 -5.06
C VAL A 117 -33.27 2.99 -5.93
N PRO A 118 -33.10 2.40 -7.13
CA PRO A 118 -34.22 1.84 -7.89
C PRO A 118 -34.94 0.71 -7.14
N THR A 119 -34.20 -0.16 -6.46
CA THR A 119 -34.79 -1.27 -5.71
C THR A 119 -35.68 -0.78 -4.56
N LEU A 120 -35.27 0.28 -3.85
CA LEU A 120 -36.07 0.89 -2.79
C LEU A 120 -37.38 1.46 -3.34
N ILE A 121 -37.31 2.22 -4.44
CA ILE A 121 -38.50 2.79 -5.09
C ILE A 121 -39.44 1.68 -5.58
N ALA A 122 -38.90 0.66 -6.24
CA ALA A 122 -39.67 -0.50 -6.67
C ALA A 122 -40.30 -1.26 -5.48
N SER A 123 -39.59 -1.34 -4.35
CA SER A 123 -40.10 -1.98 -3.14
C SER A 123 -41.28 -1.23 -2.53
N ILE A 124 -41.24 0.12 -2.49
CA ILE A 124 -42.36 0.94 -2.00
C ILE A 124 -43.58 0.79 -2.91
N TYR A 125 -43.41 0.89 -4.22
CA TYR A 125 -44.51 0.74 -5.19
C TYR A 125 -44.98 -0.70 -5.38
N GLY A 126 -44.21 -1.68 -4.90
CA GLY A 126 -44.61 -3.09 -4.81
C GLY A 126 -45.39 -3.44 -3.54
N MET A 127 -45.59 -2.48 -2.62
CA MET A 127 -46.42 -2.72 -1.44
C MET A 127 -47.90 -2.64 -1.83
N ASN A 128 -48.71 -3.58 -1.33
CA ASN A 128 -50.17 -3.61 -1.54
C ASN A 128 -50.90 -2.54 -0.70
N VAL A 129 -50.48 -1.29 -0.84
CA VAL A 129 -51.06 -0.12 -0.16
C VAL A 129 -51.51 0.84 -1.25
N GLY A 130 -52.68 1.47 -1.08
CA GLY A 130 -53.21 2.41 -2.07
C GLY A 130 -52.25 3.56 -2.31
N LEU A 131 -51.57 3.55 -3.45
CA LEU A 131 -50.55 4.54 -3.81
C LEU A 131 -51.03 5.45 -4.95
N PRO A 132 -50.59 6.72 -4.98
CA PRO A 132 -50.81 7.57 -6.13
C PRO A 132 -50.17 6.92 -7.38
N LEU A 133 -50.85 6.98 -8.53
CA LEU A 133 -50.49 6.36 -9.82
C LEU A 133 -50.75 4.84 -9.95
N GLU A 134 -51.35 4.16 -8.99
CA GLU A 134 -51.60 2.71 -9.07
C GLU A 134 -52.47 2.25 -10.26
N ASN A 135 -53.43 3.08 -10.68
CA ASN A 135 -54.38 2.73 -11.75
C ASN A 135 -53.94 3.18 -13.16
N ASP A 136 -52.76 3.79 -13.31
CA ASP A 136 -52.28 4.30 -14.59
C ASP A 136 -51.40 3.25 -15.30
N PRO A 137 -51.73 2.82 -16.54
CA PRO A 137 -50.92 1.87 -17.30
C PRO A 137 -49.49 2.36 -17.60
N LEU A 138 -49.21 3.66 -17.49
CA LEU A 138 -47.87 4.24 -17.65
C LEU A 138 -47.09 4.39 -16.34
N ALA A 139 -47.69 4.06 -15.20
CA ALA A 139 -47.09 4.24 -13.87
C ALA A 139 -45.74 3.54 -13.74
N PHE A 140 -45.64 2.30 -14.22
CA PHE A 140 -44.41 1.52 -14.19
C PHE A 140 -43.24 2.24 -14.88
N VAL A 141 -43.48 2.78 -16.07
CA VAL A 141 -42.44 3.49 -16.86
C VAL A 141 -42.05 4.80 -16.18
N LEU A 142 -43.03 5.52 -15.63
CA LEU A 142 -42.81 6.80 -14.95
C LEU A 142 -42.00 6.63 -13.65
N ILE A 143 -42.28 5.58 -12.87
CA ILE A 143 -41.52 5.23 -11.65
C ILE A 143 -40.08 4.85 -12.00
N MET A 144 -39.87 4.06 -13.06
CA MET A 144 -38.52 3.70 -13.52
C MET A 144 -37.69 4.91 -13.99
N ILE A 145 -38.30 5.82 -14.75
CA ILE A 145 -37.61 7.03 -15.22
C ILE A 145 -37.26 7.95 -14.04
N THR A 146 -38.21 8.19 -13.13
CA THR A 146 -37.96 9.04 -11.95
C THR A 146 -36.91 8.44 -11.03
N SER A 147 -36.92 7.11 -10.83
CA SER A 147 -35.87 6.38 -10.12
C SER A 147 -34.48 6.61 -10.72
N LEU A 148 -34.35 6.44 -12.05
CA LEU A 148 -33.07 6.63 -12.72
C LEU A 148 -32.62 8.10 -12.64
N PHE A 149 -33.57 9.03 -12.76
CA PHE A 149 -33.33 10.47 -12.66
C PHE A 149 -32.92 10.92 -11.25
N ILE A 150 -33.27 10.19 -10.19
CA ILE A 150 -32.79 10.44 -8.83
C ILE A 150 -31.40 9.81 -8.62
N THR A 151 -31.21 8.60 -9.15
CA THR A 151 -29.99 7.82 -8.93
C THR A 151 -28.79 8.44 -9.65
N LEU A 152 -28.94 8.88 -10.90
CA LEU A 152 -27.85 9.43 -11.72
C LEU A 152 -27.21 10.71 -11.14
N PRO A 153 -27.96 11.77 -10.77
CA PRO A 153 -27.38 12.98 -10.19
C PRO A 153 -26.71 12.72 -8.84
N LEU A 154 -27.28 11.83 -8.03
CA LEU A 154 -26.71 11.43 -6.75
C LEU A 154 -25.34 10.75 -6.96
N LEU A 155 -25.26 9.82 -7.91
CA LEU A 155 -24.02 9.14 -8.27
C LEU A 155 -22.97 10.12 -8.83
N LEU A 156 -23.38 11.05 -9.69
CA LEU A 156 -22.49 12.09 -10.23
C LEU A 156 -21.96 13.03 -9.15
N PHE A 157 -22.81 13.44 -8.21
CA PHE A 157 -22.40 14.29 -7.08
C PHE A 157 -21.43 13.57 -6.14
N LEU A 158 -21.65 12.28 -5.88
CA LEU A 158 -20.74 11.47 -5.05
C LEU A 158 -19.38 11.26 -5.73
N ARG A 159 -19.39 11.08 -7.06
CA ARG A 159 -18.18 10.98 -7.89
C ARG A 159 -17.36 12.27 -7.91
N THR A 160 -17.99 13.44 -8.06
CA THR A 160 -17.25 14.72 -8.07
C THR A 160 -16.61 15.03 -6.73
N LYS A 161 -17.17 14.52 -5.62
CA LYS A 161 -16.57 14.61 -4.29
C LYS A 161 -15.53 13.53 -3.99
N GLY A 162 -15.28 12.59 -4.92
CA GLY A 162 -14.33 11.50 -4.73
C GLY A 162 -14.70 10.51 -3.61
N LEU A 163 -15.95 10.52 -3.15
CA LEU A 163 -16.48 9.61 -2.14
C LEU A 163 -16.76 8.21 -2.73
N VAL A 164 -16.95 8.16 -4.05
CA VAL A 164 -17.36 7.02 -4.87
C VAL A 164 -16.67 7.09 -6.23
#